data_AF-A0A8J5GFK0-F1
#
_entry.id   AF-A0A8J5GFK0-F1
#
_cell.length_a   1.000
_cell.length_b   1.000
_cell.length_c   1.000
_cell.angle_alpha   90.00
_cell.angle_beta   90.00
_cell.angle_gamma   90.00
#
_symmetry.space_group_name_H-M   'P 1'
#
loop_
_entity.id
_entity.type
_entity.pdbx_description
1 polymer ?
#
loop_
_entity_poly.entity_id
_entity_poly.type
_entity_poly.pdbx_seq_one_letter_code
_entity_poly.pdbx_strand_id
1 'polypeptide(L)'
;MTTNLKCSRDDGQATHIAPDWVTSLARRQFSGDGDDDDVGVWFIAKKTVEKSDLVAQQNRLYLPTDSVATNLVVLLSPEERLTRWDGSGGTVVKGDELKLFRAWSALEKGDKLEVWAFRHRGGDCELCFAIGRP
;
A
#
# COMPACT_ATOMS: atom_id res chain seq x y z
N MET A 1 -19.15 -10.76 10.39
CA MET A 1 -19.83 -9.72 9.61
C MET A 1 -18.74 -8.86 9.01
N THR A 2 -18.38 -9.11 7.75
CA THR A 2 -17.27 -8.44 7.07
C THR A 2 -17.84 -7.33 6.20
N THR A 3 -17.58 -6.08 6.56
CA THR A 3 -17.94 -4.92 5.75
C THR A 3 -16.83 -4.70 4.73
N ASN A 4 -17.13 -4.93 3.46
CA ASN A 4 -16.22 -4.55 2.37
C ASN A 4 -16.19 -3.03 2.28
N LEU A 5 -15.05 -2.40 2.59
CA LEU A 5 -14.86 -0.97 2.39
C LEU A 5 -14.82 -0.71 0.87
N LYS A 6 -15.80 0.07 0.39
CA LYS A 6 -15.94 0.39 -1.03
C LYS A 6 -14.99 1.53 -1.36
N CYS A 7 -14.04 1.27 -2.26
CA CYS A 7 -13.19 2.29 -2.86
C CYS A 7 -14.07 3.26 -3.65
N SER A 8 -14.27 4.48 -3.15
CA SER A 8 -15.03 5.53 -3.86
C SER A 8 -14.05 6.51 -4.47
N ARG A 9 -13.96 6.43 -5.80
CA ARG A 9 -13.52 7.49 -6.70
C ARG A 9 -14.41 7.37 -7.94
N ASP A 10 -15.33 8.30 -8.14
CA ASP A 10 -16.32 8.30 -9.23
C ASP A 10 -15.72 8.63 -10.63
N ASP A 11 -14.45 8.24 -10.85
CA ASP A 11 -13.70 8.56 -12.06
C ASP A 11 -13.28 7.27 -12.80
N GLY A 12 -14.24 6.40 -13.12
CA GLY A 12 -14.09 5.36 -14.16
C GLY A 12 -12.93 4.35 -14.05
N GLN A 13 -12.18 4.29 -12.95
CA GLN A 13 -11.13 3.30 -12.71
C GLN A 13 -11.69 2.10 -11.94
N ALA A 14 -11.24 0.90 -12.32
CA ALA A 14 -11.67 -0.37 -11.77
C ALA A 14 -11.80 -0.30 -10.24
N THR A 15 -13.02 -0.53 -9.74
CA THR A 15 -13.35 -0.56 -8.31
C THR A 15 -12.73 -1.79 -7.67
N HIS A 16 -11.44 -1.72 -7.34
CA HIS A 16 -10.79 -2.73 -6.54
C HIS A 16 -11.47 -2.76 -5.17
N ILE A 17 -12.13 -3.88 -4.87
CA ILE A 17 -12.72 -4.15 -3.55
C ILE A 17 -11.58 -4.56 -2.62
N ALA A 18 -11.40 -3.80 -1.54
CA ALA A 18 -10.37 -4.11 -0.55
C ALA A 18 -10.66 -5.47 0.10
N PRO A 19 -9.69 -6.39 0.13
CA PRO A 19 -9.87 -7.68 0.78
C PRO A 19 -9.96 -7.52 2.30
N ASP A 20 -10.61 -8.48 2.96
CA ASP A 20 -10.90 -8.44 4.40
C ASP A 20 -9.66 -8.21 5.28
N TRP A 21 -8.49 -8.70 4.85
CA TRP A 21 -7.26 -8.52 5.59
C TRP A 21 -6.77 -7.06 5.57
N VAL A 22 -6.99 -6.34 4.47
CA VAL A 22 -6.66 -4.90 4.35
C VAL A 22 -7.64 -4.08 5.18
N THR A 23 -8.94 -4.37 5.07
CA THR A 23 -9.96 -3.62 5.83
C THR A 23 -9.80 -3.85 7.34
N SER A 24 -9.48 -5.07 7.76
CA SER A 24 -9.20 -5.39 9.16
C SER A 24 -7.95 -4.70 9.69
N LEU A 25 -6.90 -4.59 8.87
CA LEU A 25 -5.67 -3.89 9.23
C LEU A 25 -5.92 -2.39 9.36
N ALA A 26 -6.61 -1.81 8.38
CA ALA A 26 -6.95 -0.39 8.35
C ALA A 26 -7.78 0.02 9.56
N ARG A 27 -8.81 -0.77 9.89
CA ARG A 27 -9.59 -0.58 11.12
C ARG A 27 -8.73 -0.65 12.36
N ARG A 28 -7.93 -1.71 12.51
CA ARG A 28 -7.09 -1.90 13.71
C ARG A 28 -6.12 -0.75 13.93
N GLN A 29 -5.53 -0.22 12.85
CA GLN A 29 -4.61 0.92 12.91
C GLN A 29 -5.28 2.18 13.47
N PHE A 30 -6.58 2.35 13.22
CA PHE A 30 -7.33 3.56 13.57
C PHE A 30 -8.44 3.34 14.62
N SER A 31 -8.51 2.16 15.26
CA SER A 31 -9.55 1.77 16.23
C SER A 31 -9.52 2.55 17.57
N GLY A 32 -8.92 3.74 17.61
CA GLY A 32 -8.67 4.51 18.85
C GLY A 32 -9.35 5.88 18.95
N ASP A 33 -9.71 6.55 17.85
CA ASP A 33 -9.90 8.02 17.88
C ASP A 33 -11.22 8.58 17.30
N GLY A 34 -12.12 7.75 16.75
CA GLY A 34 -13.38 8.25 16.18
C GLY A 34 -13.99 7.29 15.16
N ASP A 35 -15.20 7.63 14.69
CA ASP A 35 -16.04 6.90 13.72
C ASP A 35 -15.24 6.00 12.74
N ASP A 36 -15.33 4.68 12.92
CA ASP A 36 -14.65 3.63 12.12
C ASP A 36 -14.97 3.71 10.60
N ASP A 37 -16.00 4.48 10.25
CA ASP A 37 -16.51 4.64 8.89
C ASP A 37 -15.73 5.65 8.02
N ASP A 38 -14.78 6.41 8.57
CA ASP A 38 -14.04 7.43 7.82
C ASP A 38 -12.62 7.01 7.42
N VAL A 39 -12.36 5.71 7.25
CA VAL A 39 -11.07 5.23 6.70
C VAL A 39 -11.18 5.02 5.19
N GLY A 40 -10.40 5.79 4.43
CA GLY A 40 -10.24 5.55 3.00
C GLY A 40 -9.25 4.42 2.74
N VAL A 41 -9.57 3.54 1.81
CA VAL A 41 -8.71 2.43 1.36
C VAL A 41 -8.61 2.46 -0.16
N TRP A 42 -7.39 2.41 -0.69
CA TRP A 42 -7.10 2.51 -2.12
C TRP A 42 -6.17 1.39 -2.57
N PHE A 43 -6.51 0.77 -3.69
CA PHE A 43 -5.60 -0.14 -4.36
C PHE A 43 -4.46 0.65 -5.01
N ILE A 44 -3.23 0.25 -4.75
CA ILE A 44 -2.06 0.90 -5.34
C ILE A 44 -1.55 0.08 -6.52
N ALA A 45 -1.17 -1.18 -6.30
CA ALA A 45 -0.55 -1.97 -7.33
C ALA A 45 -0.65 -3.48 -7.09
N LYS A 46 -0.59 -4.23 -8.18
CA LYS A 46 -0.20 -5.64 -8.20
C LYS A 46 1.27 -5.72 -8.59
N LYS A 47 2.01 -6.58 -7.91
CA LYS A 47 3.43 -6.78 -8.18
C LYS A 47 3.80 -8.25 -8.10
N THR A 48 4.64 -8.68 -9.03
CA THR A 48 5.38 -9.94 -8.91
C THR A 48 6.70 -9.69 -8.20
N VAL A 49 7.00 -10.45 -7.15
CA VAL A 49 8.27 -10.35 -6.41
C VAL A 49 9.43 -10.69 -7.31
N GLU A 50 10.39 -9.77 -7.39
CA GLU A 50 11.63 -9.96 -8.13
C GLU A 50 12.79 -10.26 -7.18
N LYS A 51 13.91 -10.77 -7.73
CA LYS A 51 15.12 -11.04 -6.93
C LYS A 51 15.62 -9.79 -6.20
N SER A 52 15.46 -8.62 -6.81
CA SER A 52 15.84 -7.31 -6.28
C SER A 52 15.08 -6.95 -4.99
N ASP A 53 13.81 -7.32 -4.89
CA ASP A 53 12.98 -7.08 -3.70
C ASP A 53 13.39 -7.99 -2.52
N LEU A 54 14.07 -9.10 -2.82
CA LEU A 54 14.57 -10.07 -1.85
C LEU A 54 16.03 -9.80 -1.43
N VAL A 55 16.60 -8.64 -1.73
CA VAL A 55 17.95 -8.29 -1.24
C VAL A 55 17.86 -7.66 0.14
N ALA A 56 18.33 -8.35 1.18
CA ALA A 56 18.10 -7.96 2.59
C ALA A 56 18.70 -6.59 2.93
N GLN A 57 19.87 -6.30 2.37
CA GLN A 57 20.56 -5.02 2.56
C GLN A 57 19.82 -3.84 1.93
N GLN A 58 18.94 -4.07 0.95
CA GLN A 58 18.27 -3.01 0.24
C GLN A 58 16.94 -2.59 0.88
N ASN A 59 16.34 -3.47 1.70
CA ASN A 59 15.11 -3.27 2.46
C ASN A 59 14.05 -2.44 1.70
N ARG A 60 13.76 -2.89 0.48
CA ARG A 60 12.98 -2.12 -0.48
C ARG A 60 12.08 -2.98 -1.32
N LEU A 61 10.90 -2.45 -1.62
CA LEU A 61 9.99 -3.00 -2.60
C LEU A 61 9.80 -1.99 -3.73
N TYR A 62 10.15 -2.37 -4.95
CA TYR A 62 9.87 -1.53 -6.13
C TYR A 62 8.39 -1.58 -6.44
N LEU A 63 7.75 -0.44 -6.68
CA LEU A 63 6.38 -0.41 -7.18
C LEU A 63 6.38 -0.17 -8.71
N PRO A 64 5.43 -0.77 -9.45
CA PRO A 64 5.27 -0.48 -10.87
C PRO A 64 5.00 1.02 -11.10
N THR A 65 5.74 1.63 -12.02
CA THR A 65 5.71 3.09 -12.28
C THR A 65 4.30 3.58 -12.63
N ASP A 66 3.60 2.87 -13.53
CA ASP A 66 2.28 3.28 -14.00
C ASP A 66 1.24 3.25 -12.87
N SER A 67 1.29 2.21 -12.03
CA SER A 67 0.43 2.06 -10.86
C SER A 67 0.67 3.17 -9.84
N VAL A 68 1.93 3.58 -9.63
CA VAL A 68 2.25 4.68 -8.73
C VAL A 68 1.72 6.01 -9.25
N ALA A 69 1.97 6.32 -10.53
CA ALA A 69 1.50 7.56 -11.13
C ALA A 69 -0.03 7.67 -11.08
N THR A 70 -0.72 6.56 -11.31
CA THR A 70 -2.18 6.52 -11.38
C THR A 70 -2.84 6.50 -10.00
N ASN A 71 -2.32 5.69 -9.07
CA ASN A 71 -3.04 5.35 -7.83
C ASN A 71 -2.42 5.94 -6.57
N LEU A 72 -1.09 6.16 -6.55
CA LEU A 72 -0.40 6.61 -5.34
C LEU A 72 -0.15 8.12 -5.35
N VAL A 73 0.35 8.68 -6.45
CA VAL A 73 0.68 10.11 -6.55
C VAL A 73 -0.53 10.99 -6.23
N VAL A 74 -1.71 10.57 -6.70
CA VAL A 74 -2.99 11.27 -6.47
C VAL A 74 -3.49 11.22 -5.03
N LEU A 75 -2.83 10.44 -4.16
CA LEU A 75 -3.13 10.37 -2.74
C LEU A 75 -2.14 11.18 -1.91
N LEU A 76 -0.94 11.48 -2.39
CA LEU A 76 0.05 12.14 -1.55
C LEU A 76 -0.35 13.58 -1.23
N SER A 77 -0.18 13.99 0.02
CA SER A 77 -0.20 15.40 0.38
C SER A 77 1.03 16.12 -0.21
N PRO A 78 1.05 17.45 -0.29
CA PRO A 78 2.22 18.20 -0.73
C PRO A 78 3.48 17.93 0.10
N GLU A 79 3.32 17.53 1.37
CA GLU A 79 4.40 17.21 2.30
C GLU A 79 4.88 15.75 2.15
N GLU A 80 4.00 14.86 1.69
CA GLU A 80 4.32 13.46 1.41
C GLU A 80 5.06 13.33 0.07
N ARG A 81 6.38 13.11 0.13
CA ARG A 81 7.20 12.99 -1.08
C ARG A 81 7.62 11.54 -1.33
N LEU A 82 7.25 11.03 -2.51
CA LEU A 82 7.91 9.82 -3.03
C LEU A 82 9.35 10.16 -3.37
N THR A 83 10.28 9.45 -2.73
CA THR A 83 11.69 9.55 -3.09
C THR A 83 11.94 8.61 -4.27
N ARG A 84 12.05 9.17 -5.48
CA ARG A 84 12.36 8.39 -6.69
C ARG A 84 13.79 7.88 -6.62
N TRP A 85 14.02 6.60 -6.90
CA TRP A 85 15.37 6.06 -7.02
C TRP A 85 15.96 6.44 -8.39
N ASP A 86 17.00 7.27 -8.38
CA ASP A 86 17.63 7.89 -9.55
C ASP A 86 18.27 6.89 -10.54
N GLY A 87 18.74 5.74 -10.06
CA GLY A 87 19.37 4.71 -10.91
C GLY A 87 18.40 3.86 -11.76
N SER A 88 17.10 3.82 -11.45
CA SER A 88 16.11 3.05 -12.23
C SER A 88 14.84 3.83 -12.58
N GLY A 89 14.67 5.04 -12.02
CA GLY A 89 13.47 5.84 -12.19
C GLY A 89 12.22 5.24 -11.55
N GLY A 90 12.35 4.16 -10.77
CA GLY A 90 11.25 3.50 -10.08
C GLY A 90 10.94 4.11 -8.73
N THR A 91 9.68 4.00 -8.30
CA THR A 91 9.25 4.33 -6.94
C THR A 91 9.50 3.14 -6.03
N VAL A 92 9.99 3.45 -4.83
CA VAL A 92 10.41 2.45 -3.87
C VAL A 92 9.73 2.70 -2.54
N VAL A 93 9.11 1.66 -1.98
CA VAL A 93 8.66 1.67 -0.59
C VAL A 93 9.79 1.14 0.29
N LYS A 94 10.13 1.89 1.35
CA LYS A 94 11.10 1.53 2.38
C LYS A 94 10.45 1.70 3.75
N GLY A 95 10.84 0.87 4.70
CA GLY A 95 10.37 0.89 6.09
C GLY A 95 11.06 -0.21 6.87
N ASP A 96 11.34 -0.02 8.15
CA ASP A 96 11.94 -1.09 8.96
C ASP A 96 11.00 -2.29 9.12
N GLU A 97 9.69 -2.05 8.96
CA GLU A 97 8.62 -3.03 8.90
C GLU A 97 8.76 -3.97 7.69
N LEU A 98 9.38 -3.54 6.59
CA LEU A 98 9.66 -4.41 5.44
C LEU A 98 10.65 -5.52 5.80
N LYS A 99 11.55 -5.29 6.76
CA LYS A 99 12.47 -6.33 7.26
C LYS A 99 11.68 -7.44 7.97
N LEU A 100 10.74 -7.04 8.84
CA LEU A 100 9.86 -7.96 9.56
C LEU A 100 8.90 -8.67 8.62
N PHE A 101 8.27 -7.91 7.72
CA PHE A 101 7.40 -8.44 6.69
C PHE A 101 8.11 -9.52 5.88
N ARG A 102 9.33 -9.27 5.39
CA ARG A 102 10.08 -10.30 4.68
C ARG A 102 10.43 -11.50 5.56
N ALA A 103 10.88 -11.27 6.78
CA ALA A 103 11.26 -12.34 7.70
C ALA A 103 10.07 -13.29 7.99
N TRP A 104 8.85 -12.77 8.00
CA TRP A 104 7.65 -13.53 8.38
C TRP A 104 6.74 -13.95 7.22
N SER A 105 6.87 -13.34 6.04
CA SER A 105 6.02 -13.63 4.87
C SER A 105 6.47 -14.83 4.05
N ALA A 106 7.72 -15.29 4.24
CA ALA A 106 8.34 -16.34 3.42
C ALA A 106 8.18 -16.06 1.91
N LEU A 107 8.40 -14.81 1.48
CA LEU A 107 8.26 -14.43 0.09
C LEU A 107 9.37 -15.01 -0.78
N GLU A 108 8.95 -15.52 -1.94
CA GLU A 108 9.81 -16.08 -2.96
C GLU A 108 9.68 -15.30 -4.26
N LYS A 109 10.71 -15.41 -5.12
CA LYS A 109 10.66 -14.80 -6.45
C LYS A 109 9.50 -15.41 -7.24
N GLY A 110 8.65 -14.55 -7.79
CA GLY A 110 7.47 -14.98 -8.55
C GLY A 110 6.16 -14.92 -7.75
N ASP A 111 6.24 -14.70 -6.44
CA ASP A 111 5.05 -14.46 -5.62
C ASP A 111 4.32 -13.21 -6.10
N LYS A 112 2.99 -13.28 -6.09
CA LYS A 112 2.14 -12.14 -6.41
C LYS A 112 1.77 -11.42 -5.12
N LEU A 113 2.02 -10.12 -5.11
CA LEU A 113 1.68 -9.20 -4.04
C LEU A 113 0.65 -8.21 -4.52
N GLU A 114 -0.21 -7.81 -3.58
CA GLU A 114 -1.01 -6.60 -3.68
C GLU A 114 -0.51 -5.57 -2.69
N VAL A 115 -0.50 -4.32 -3.15
CA VAL A 115 -0.15 -3.15 -2.36
C VAL A 115 -1.38 -2.27 -2.29
N TRP A 116 -1.76 -1.94 -1.07
CA TRP A 116 -2.90 -1.10 -0.73
C TRP A 116 -2.41 0.07 0.13
N ALA A 117 -3.10 1.20 0.04
CA ALA A 117 -2.87 2.34 0.91
C ALA A 117 -4.15 2.67 1.68
N PHE A 118 -4.02 3.17 2.89
CA PHE A 118 -5.15 3.57 3.71
C PHE A 118 -4.77 4.71 4.66
N ARG A 119 -5.75 5.57 4.96
CA ARG A 119 -5.65 6.68 5.93
C ARG A 119 -7.04 7.17 6.32
N HIS A 120 -7.11 7.90 7.43
CA HIS A 120 -8.33 8.59 7.84
C HIS A 120 -8.69 9.68 6.81
N ARG A 121 -9.95 9.75 6.41
CA ARG A 121 -10.52 10.88 5.66
C ARG A 121 -10.67 12.04 6.65
N GLY A 122 -10.08 13.19 6.36
CA GLY A 122 -10.19 14.37 7.23
C GLY A 122 -9.08 14.56 8.28
N GLY A 123 -8.05 13.72 8.34
CA GLY A 123 -6.90 13.92 9.23
C GLY A 123 -5.59 14.16 8.46
N ASP A 124 -4.70 14.97 9.03
CA ASP A 124 -3.28 15.12 8.62
C ASP A 124 -2.44 13.86 8.93
N CYS A 125 -3.08 12.69 9.00
CA CYS A 125 -2.46 11.43 9.35
C CYS A 125 -1.65 10.87 8.17
N GLU A 126 -0.50 10.29 8.49
CA GLU A 126 0.39 9.69 7.49
C GLU A 126 -0.31 8.59 6.69
N LEU A 127 -0.05 8.56 5.37
CA LEU A 127 -0.49 7.50 4.49
C LEU A 127 0.15 6.16 4.88
N CYS A 128 -0.67 5.19 5.27
CA CYS A 128 -0.23 3.85 5.62
C CYS A 128 -0.30 2.90 4.42
N PHE A 129 0.55 1.86 4.41
CA PHE A 129 0.56 0.83 3.36
C PHE A 129 0.28 -0.56 3.93
N ALA A 130 -0.50 -1.34 3.19
CA ALA A 130 -0.70 -2.78 3.40
C ALA A 130 -0.08 -3.54 2.22
N ILE A 131 0.77 -4.52 2.52
CA ILE A 131 1.41 -5.37 1.50
C ILE A 131 1.14 -6.82 1.88
N GLY A 132 0.62 -7.60 0.95
CA GLY A 132 0.25 -8.98 1.21
C GLY A 132 0.03 -9.78 -0.06
N ARG A 133 -0.08 -11.10 0.07
CA ARG A 133 -0.57 -11.96 -1.02
C ARG A 133 -2.09 -11.73 -1.16
N PRO A 134 -2.63 -11.71 -2.39
CA PRO A 134 -4.07 -11.61 -2.62
C PRO A 134 -4.85 -12.79 -2.01
#